data_AF-A0AA51HH08-F1
#
_entry.id   AF-A0AA51HH08-F1
#
_cell.length_a   1.000
_cell.length_b   1.000
_cell.length_c   1.000
_cell.angle_alpha   90.00
_cell.angle_beta   90.00
_cell.angle_gamma   90.00
#
_symmetry.space_group_name_H-M   'P 1'
#
loop_
_entity.id
_entity.type
_entity.pdbx_description
1 polymer ?
#
loop_
_entity_poly.entity_id
_entity_poly.type
_entity_poly.pdbx_seq_one_letter_code
_entity_poly.pdbx_strand_id
1 'polypeptide(L)'
;MEMLCIVDSGNTYRVRKEEEGCSIFGPGHFIEGNDVLFDILKTFDKNDTENGFNILLKEYQVEPEILKQDLLDIAEGFLANKIFIEMAGKINRAFSEEKK
;
A
#
# COMPACT_ATOMS: atom_id res chain seq x y z
N MET A 1 -1.46 10.10 -17.78
CA MET A 1 -0.74 8.95 -17.19
C MET A 1 -0.05 9.44 -15.93
N GLU A 2 -0.51 9.00 -14.77
CA GLU A 2 0.04 9.40 -13.47
C GLU A 2 1.17 8.43 -13.08
N MET A 3 2.25 8.95 -12.51
CA MET A 3 3.36 8.14 -12.01
C MET A 3 3.76 8.62 -10.60
N LEU A 4 3.90 7.67 -9.69
CA LEU A 4 4.42 7.86 -8.34
C LEU A 4 5.83 7.30 -8.23
N CYS A 5 6.68 7.97 -7.47
CA CYS A 5 8.00 7.47 -7.10
C CYS A 5 8.04 7.36 -5.57
N ILE A 6 7.95 6.13 -5.06
CA ILE A 6 7.94 5.84 -3.63
C ILE A 6 9.34 5.40 -3.22
N VAL A 7 9.92 6.05 -2.21
CA VAL A 7 11.18 5.62 -1.60
C VAL A 7 10.87 4.88 -0.32
N ASP A 8 11.24 3.61 -0.26
CA ASP A 8 10.96 2.72 0.87
C ASP A 8 12.18 1.84 1.17
N SER A 9 12.68 1.90 2.41
CA SER A 9 13.89 1.18 2.85
C SER A 9 15.09 1.32 1.92
N GLY A 10 15.32 2.54 1.43
CA GLY A 10 16.43 2.87 0.53
C GLY A 10 16.24 2.43 -0.93
N ASN A 11 15.13 1.76 -1.25
CA ASN A 11 14.77 1.38 -2.61
C ASN A 11 13.79 2.39 -3.21
N THR A 12 13.90 2.63 -4.52
CA THR A 12 12.94 3.45 -5.26
C THR A 12 12.02 2.56 -6.08
N TYR A 13 10.72 2.72 -5.87
CA TYR A 13 9.67 2.06 -6.63
C TYR A 13 8.97 3.07 -7.52
N ARG A 14 8.86 2.77 -8.81
CA ARG A 14 8.08 3.56 -9.76
C ARG A 14 6.72 2.89 -9.95
N VAL A 15 5.67 3.56 -9.54
CA VAL A 15 4.29 3.08 -9.63
C VAL A 15 3.60 3.87 -10.73
N ARG A 16 3.26 3.20 -11.84
CA ARG A 16 2.60 3.82 -12.99
C ARG A 16 1.12 3.44 -12.99
N LYS A 17 0.24 4.44 -13.03
CA LYS A 17 -1.20 4.22 -13.24
C LYS A 17 -1.44 3.84 -14.70
N GLU A 18 -2.06 2.70 -14.91
CA GLU A 18 -2.48 2.22 -16.24
C GLU A 18 -3.96 2.55 -16.49
N GLU A 19 -4.47 2.16 -17.66
CA GLU A 19 -5.91 2.24 -17.97
C GLU A 19 -6.72 1.32 -17.05
N GLU A 20 -6.19 0.13 -16.78
CA GLU A 20 -6.71 -0.83 -15.79
C GLU A 20 -5.57 -1.21 -14.83
N GLY A 21 -5.62 -0.69 -13.60
CA GLY A 21 -4.66 -1.02 -12.56
C GLY A 21 -3.39 -0.16 -12.54
N CYS A 22 -2.30 -0.78 -12.07
CA CYS A 22 -1.00 -0.15 -12.00
C CYS A 22 0.15 -1.13 -12.23
N SER A 23 1.27 -0.60 -12.72
CA SER A 23 2.54 -1.32 -12.81
C SER A 23 3.53 -0.78 -11.79
N ILE A 24 4.16 -1.66 -11.02
CA ILE A 24 5.18 -1.31 -10.03
C ILE A 24 6.52 -1.85 -10.47
N PHE A 25 7.49 -0.96 -10.62
CA PHE A 25 8.87 -1.28 -10.96
C PHE A 25 9.77 -0.98 -9.77
N GLY A 26 10.39 -2.02 -9.20
CA GLY A 26 11.38 -1.92 -8.14
C GLY A 26 12.69 -2.62 -8.52
N PRO A 27 13.73 -2.56 -7.67
CA PRO A 27 14.99 -3.25 -7.91
C PRO A 27 14.79 -4.77 -8.03
N GLY A 28 14.81 -5.31 -9.26
CA GLY A 28 14.60 -6.74 -9.50
C GLY A 28 13.14 -7.21 -9.42
N HIS A 29 12.17 -6.28 -9.32
CA HIS A 29 10.75 -6.61 -9.22
C HIS A 29 9.93 -5.87 -10.28
N PHE A 30 9.01 -6.62 -10.89
CA PHE A 30 7.90 -6.09 -11.68
C PHE A 30 6.61 -6.70 -11.14
N ILE A 31 5.62 -5.86 -10.83
CA ILE A 31 4.37 -6.29 -10.21
C ILE A 31 3.23 -5.56 -10.90
N GLU A 32 2.21 -6.33 -11.28
CA GLU A 32 0.93 -5.80 -11.74
C GLU A 32 -0.02 -5.71 -10.55
N GLY A 33 -0.58 -4.54 -10.35
CA GLY A 33 -1.55 -4.23 -9.32
C GLY A 33 -2.87 -3.76 -9.92
N ASN A 34 -3.92 -3.80 -9.12
CA ASN A 34 -5.21 -3.22 -9.49
C ASN A 34 -5.27 -1.73 -9.14
N ASP A 35 -6.39 -1.09 -9.48
CA ASP A 35 -6.59 0.35 -9.25
C ASP A 35 -6.53 0.70 -7.76
N VAL A 36 -7.09 -0.19 -6.93
CA VAL A 36 -7.12 -0.05 -5.49
C VAL A 36 -5.70 -0.03 -4.91
N LEU A 37 -4.81 -0.88 -5.40
CA LEU A 37 -3.42 -0.90 -4.97
C LEU A 37 -2.70 0.41 -5.28
N PHE A 38 -2.98 1.01 -6.45
CA PHE A 38 -2.45 2.33 -6.78
C PHE A 38 -2.89 3.38 -5.78
N ASP A 39 -4.18 3.41 -5.46
CA ASP A 39 -4.75 4.40 -4.55
C ASP A 39 -4.26 4.21 -3.11
N ILE A 40 -4.10 2.96 -2.66
CA ILE A 40 -3.48 2.62 -1.38
C ILE A 40 -2.04 3.17 -1.34
N LEU A 41 -1.21 2.82 -2.32
CA LEU A 41 0.19 3.26 -2.37
C LEU A 41 0.31 4.79 -2.41
N LYS A 42 -0.51 5.44 -3.24
CA LYS A 42 -0.60 6.91 -3.32
C LYS A 42 -1.02 7.55 -2.01
N THR A 43 -1.93 6.91 -1.28
CA THR A 43 -2.47 7.44 -0.02
C THR A 43 -1.46 7.32 1.10
N PHE A 44 -0.83 6.15 1.28
CA PHE A 44 0.17 5.93 2.34
C PHE A 44 1.55 6.53 2.05
N ASP A 45 1.86 6.87 0.79
CA ASP A 45 3.04 7.68 0.46
C ASP A 45 2.90 9.14 0.95
N LYS A 46 1.67 9.67 0.94
CA LYS A 46 1.39 11.08 1.26
C LYS A 46 0.92 11.33 2.68
N ASN A 47 0.51 10.30 3.39
CA ASN A 47 -0.14 10.41 4.70
C ASN A 47 0.46 9.39 5.67
N ASP A 48 0.35 9.69 6.97
CA ASP A 48 0.55 8.66 7.99
C ASP A 48 -0.54 7.57 7.92
N THR A 49 -0.33 6.49 8.66
CA THR A 49 -1.18 5.30 8.57
C THR A 49 -2.64 5.57 8.98
N GLU A 50 -2.86 6.41 9.99
CA GLU A 50 -4.21 6.73 10.50
C GLU A 50 -4.98 7.59 9.51
N ASN A 51 -4.36 8.66 9.01
CA ASN A 51 -4.97 9.54 8.01
C ASN A 51 -5.19 8.79 6.69
N GLY A 52 -4.24 7.96 6.27
CA GLY A 52 -4.38 7.15 5.07
C GLY A 52 -5.56 6.18 5.15
N PHE A 53 -5.72 5.49 6.28
CA PHE A 53 -6.86 4.62 6.53
C PHE A 53 -8.20 5.37 6.50
N ASN A 54 -8.28 6.52 7.17
CA ASN A 54 -9.49 7.35 7.18
C ASN A 54 -9.87 7.89 5.80
N ILE A 55 -8.89 8.16 4.93
CA ILE A 55 -9.13 8.57 3.53
C ILE A 55 -9.70 7.38 2.73
N LEU A 56 -9.05 6.22 2.81
CA LEU A 56 -9.50 5.01 2.11
C LEU A 56 -10.90 4.58 2.54
N LEU A 57 -11.22 4.67 3.84
CA LEU A 57 -12.57 4.43 4.35
C LEU A 57 -13.64 5.31 3.71
N LYS A 58 -13.35 6.60 3.53
CA LYS A 58 -14.28 7.54 2.92
C LYS A 58 -14.45 7.29 1.42
N GLU A 59 -13.37 6.92 0.74
CA GLU A 59 -13.36 6.66 -0.70
C GLU A 59 -14.14 5.39 -1.03
N TYR A 60 -13.81 4.28 -0.36
CA TYR A 60 -14.36 2.96 -0.68
C TYR A 60 -15.67 2.63 0.03
N GLN A 61 -16.01 3.35 1.11
CA GLN A 61 -17.26 3.17 1.88
C GLN A 61 -17.48 1.72 2.34
N VAL A 62 -16.40 1.05 2.74
CA VAL A 62 -16.39 -0.31 3.27
C VAL A 62 -16.39 -0.31 4.80
N GLU A 63 -16.68 -1.46 5.40
CA GLU A 63 -16.55 -1.62 6.86
C GLU A 63 -15.08 -1.51 7.28
N PRO A 64 -14.76 -0.82 8.40
CA PRO A 64 -13.38 -0.63 8.87
C PRO A 64 -12.57 -1.92 9.02
N GLU A 65 -13.18 -2.99 9.54
CA GLU A 65 -12.49 -4.26 9.72
C GLU A 65 -12.15 -4.95 8.40
N ILE A 66 -12.98 -4.76 7.36
CA ILE A 66 -12.71 -5.30 6.02
C ILE A 66 -11.48 -4.59 5.43
N LEU A 67 -11.47 -3.25 5.43
CA LEU A 67 -10.33 -2.50 4.91
C LEU A 67 -9.05 -2.80 5.69
N LYS A 68 -9.16 -2.94 7.02
CA LYS A 68 -8.04 -3.29 7.89
C LYS A 68 -7.45 -4.64 7.50
N GLN A 69 -8.30 -5.66 7.30
CA GLN A 69 -7.84 -6.99 6.87
C GLN A 69 -7.19 -6.94 5.49
N ASP A 70 -7.81 -6.25 4.52
CA ASP A 70 -7.24 -6.10 3.18
C ASP A 70 -5.85 -5.44 3.21
N LEU A 71 -5.68 -4.39 4.03
CA LEU A 71 -4.39 -3.72 4.20
C LEU A 71 -3.34 -4.62 4.87
N LEU A 72 -3.74 -5.45 5.83
CA LEU A 72 -2.86 -6.44 6.45
C LEU A 72 -2.42 -7.49 5.42
N ASP A 73 -3.35 -8.03 4.63
CA ASP A 73 -3.05 -9.02 3.60
C ASP A 73 -2.09 -8.46 2.53
N ILE A 74 -2.30 -7.20 2.12
CA ILE A 74 -1.39 -6.48 1.21
C ILE A 74 0.00 -6.30 1.86
N ALA A 75 0.05 -5.89 3.13
CA ALA A 75 1.30 -5.71 3.85
C ALA A 75 2.07 -7.03 4.00
N GLU A 76 1.39 -8.15 4.27
CA GLU A 76 1.99 -9.48 4.28
C GLU A 76 2.56 -9.85 2.90
N GLY A 77 1.82 -9.58 1.82
CA GLY A 77 2.29 -9.78 0.45
C GLY A 77 3.54 -8.96 0.14
N PHE A 78 3.60 -7.70 0.56
CA PHE A 78 4.76 -6.83 0.42
C PHE A 78 5.98 -7.37 1.16
N LEU A 79 5.81 -7.77 2.42
CA LEU A 79 6.90 -8.36 3.22
C LEU A 79 7.41 -9.68 2.63
N ALA A 80 6.51 -10.56 2.17
CA ALA A 80 6.87 -11.83 1.55
C ALA A 80 7.71 -11.63 0.27
N ASN A 81 7.40 -10.59 -0.51
CA ASN A 81 8.12 -10.25 -1.73
C ASN A 81 9.31 -9.30 -1.51
N LYS A 82 9.57 -8.89 -0.25
CA LYS A 82 10.63 -7.95 0.14
C LYS A 82 10.54 -6.60 -0.57
N ILE A 83 9.32 -6.13 -0.80
CA ILE A 83 9.00 -4.81 -1.36
C ILE A 83 8.28 -3.97 -0.31
N PHE A 84 8.35 -2.64 -0.43
CA PHE A 84 7.63 -1.71 0.44
C PHE A 84 7.67 -2.08 1.94
N ILE A 85 8.85 -2.50 2.42
CA ILE A 85 9.06 -3.10 3.74
C ILE A 85 8.71 -2.11 4.85
N GLU A 86 9.09 -0.83 4.70
CA GLU A 86 8.81 0.20 5.69
C GLU A 86 7.32 0.53 5.77
N MET A 87 6.68 0.70 4.62
CA MET A 87 5.24 0.92 4.50
C MET A 87 4.46 -0.26 5.09
N ALA A 88 4.76 -1.49 4.68
CA ALA A 88 4.13 -2.71 5.19
C ALA A 88 4.32 -2.85 6.71
N GLY A 89 5.52 -2.53 7.23
CA GLY A 89 5.80 -2.52 8.65
C GLY A 89 4.99 -1.47 9.43
N LYS A 90 4.73 -0.30 8.85
CA LYS A 90 3.86 0.73 9.45
C LYS A 90 2.40 0.28 9.49
N ILE A 91 1.90 -0.33 8.41
CA ILE A 91 0.53 -0.88 8.33
C ILE A 91 0.35 -1.99 9.37
N ASN A 92 1.24 -2.99 9.40
CA ASN A 92 1.18 -4.07 10.38
C ASN A 92 1.23 -3.55 11.82
N ARG A 93 2.12 -2.62 12.16
CA ARG A 93 2.14 -2.07 13.53
C ARG A 93 0.87 -1.32 13.92
N ALA A 94 0.19 -0.68 12.96
CA ALA A 94 -1.03 0.06 13.24
C ALA A 94 -2.25 -0.85 13.39
N PHE A 95 -2.27 -1.99 12.69
CA PHE A 95 -3.48 -2.79 12.51
C PHE A 95 -3.37 -4.25 12.94
N SER A 96 -2.18 -4.82 13.07
CA SER A 96 -2.02 -6.11 13.73
C SER A 96 -2.40 -5.89 15.19
N GLU A 97 -3.48 -6.54 15.61
CA GLU A 97 -4.05 -6.42 16.95
C GLU A 97 -2.94 -6.43 18.02
N GLU A 98 -3.05 -5.51 18.99
CA GLU A 98 -2.40 -5.66 20.28
C GLU A 98 -2.82 -7.02 20.85
N LYS A 99 -2.05 -8.08 20.57
CA LYS A 99 -2.06 -9.28 21.39
C LYS A 99 -1.44 -8.91 22.74
N LYS A 100 -2.21 -8.26 23.59
CA LYS A 100 -1.95 -8.14 25.03
C LYS A 100 -3.10 -8.77 25.79
#